data_AF-A0A2S7R5N2-F1
#
_entry.id   AF-A0A2S7R5N2-F1
#
_cell.length_a   1.000
_cell.length_b   1.000
_cell.length_c   1.000
_cell.angle_alpha   90.00
_cell.angle_beta   90.00
_cell.angle_gamma   90.00
#
_symmetry.space_group_name_H-M   'P 1'
#
loop_
_entity.id
_entity.type
_entity.pdbx_description
1 polymer ?
#
loop_
_entity_poly.entity_id
_entity_poly.type
_entity_poly.pdbx_seq_one_letter_code
_entity_poly.pdbx_strand_id
1 'polypeptide(L)'
;MLLLWTLLLGAATATLDCTGINGIKPQCRSTEALYQRDVFWVGGHYVNAAIGLLTYDQMYVEKLTPLLGIRQPYPLVLFHGGGISGATWLNTPDNRKGFASMFLDLGYMVYIVDQTSVGRGTQNDLTGYPLRIGSTANISEVGFTAPETADAYPQSQLHNQWPGSGLRGDATFDAFESGFIPLTTNNTRQELSMRAAGCQLLKLIGPSFLVSHSIGAVHPIHISDECPELVLGSANLEPGNIPFESYTGNTTSSVGRTAARPFGLTVSNLNYDPPISNYTDLVTETVGEDTPAKRSCIQQSTAGNYTIHTLPNVAKVPYAAFTGEASPHITYEHCVIQYLNQVGVKTDWIKMSDYGVHGNGHFGFLEKNNVQYFRVVESWIRKQANSIRDSNGGGISWWA
;
A
#
# COMPACT_ATOMS: atom_id res chain seq x y z
N MET A 1 -68.39 10.19 -31.85
CA MET A 1 -66.94 10.37 -32.07
C MET A 1 -66.42 11.33 -31.03
N LEU A 2 -65.85 10.83 -29.93
CA LEU A 2 -64.95 11.59 -29.04
C LEU A 2 -64.07 10.54 -28.36
N LEU A 3 -62.85 10.36 -28.88
CA LEU A 3 -61.83 9.53 -28.25
C LEU A 3 -61.19 10.32 -27.12
N LEU A 4 -61.43 9.92 -25.86
CA LEU A 4 -60.60 10.34 -24.73
C LEU A 4 -59.30 9.54 -24.75
N TRP A 5 -58.21 10.22 -25.07
CA TRP A 5 -56.85 9.70 -24.87
C TRP A 5 -56.44 9.97 -23.42
N THR A 6 -56.47 8.94 -22.58
CA THR A 6 -55.83 8.97 -21.26
C THR A 6 -54.32 8.87 -21.45
N LEU A 7 -53.61 10.00 -21.28
CA LEU A 7 -52.15 10.01 -21.13
C LEU A 7 -51.79 9.39 -19.77
N LEU A 8 -51.32 8.14 -19.79
CA LEU A 8 -50.57 7.55 -18.68
C LEU A 8 -49.17 8.18 -18.68
N LEU A 9 -48.98 9.26 -17.92
CA LEU A 9 -47.65 9.72 -17.54
C LEU A 9 -47.04 8.67 -16.60
N GLY A 10 -46.28 7.73 -17.18
CA GLY A 10 -45.38 6.88 -16.42
C GLY A 10 -44.34 7.75 -15.74
N ALA A 11 -44.45 7.93 -14.42
CA ALA A 11 -43.39 8.52 -13.63
C ALA A 11 -42.18 7.58 -13.71
N ALA A 12 -41.22 7.89 -14.57
CA ALA A 12 -39.94 7.20 -14.58
C ALA A 12 -39.28 7.46 -13.22
N THR A 13 -39.30 6.49 -12.32
CA THR A 13 -38.50 6.54 -11.10
C THR A 13 -37.05 6.49 -11.54
N ALA A 14 -36.38 7.64 -11.61
CA ALA A 14 -34.95 7.69 -11.85
C ALA A 14 -34.25 6.78 -10.82
N THR A 15 -33.53 5.77 -11.30
CA THR A 15 -32.73 4.91 -10.44
C THR A 15 -31.70 5.76 -9.72
N LEU A 16 -31.65 5.67 -8.39
CA LEU A 16 -30.66 6.39 -7.60
C LEU A 16 -29.26 5.86 -7.93
N ASP A 17 -28.46 6.68 -8.61
CA ASP A 17 -27.04 6.40 -8.84
C ASP A 17 -26.20 6.83 -7.63
N CYS A 18 -25.45 5.87 -7.10
CA CYS A 18 -24.54 5.98 -5.96
C CYS A 18 -23.09 5.58 -6.31
N THR A 19 -22.74 5.58 -7.60
CA THR A 19 -21.41 5.22 -8.11
C THR A 19 -20.51 6.45 -8.12
N GLY A 20 -19.20 6.26 -7.92
CA GLY A 20 -18.25 7.38 -7.95
C GLY A 20 -18.58 8.43 -6.89
N ILE A 21 -18.43 9.70 -7.27
CA ILE A 21 -18.77 10.83 -6.39
C ILE A 21 -20.26 10.88 -6.03
N ASN A 22 -21.15 10.22 -6.76
CA ASN A 22 -22.57 10.21 -6.41
C ASN A 22 -22.86 9.38 -5.15
N GLY A 23 -21.92 8.54 -4.70
CA GLY A 23 -22.05 7.74 -3.48
C GLY A 23 -22.24 8.54 -2.19
N ILE A 24 -21.87 9.83 -2.16
CA ILE A 24 -22.05 10.70 -1.00
C ILE A 24 -23.42 11.38 -0.92
N LYS A 25 -24.31 11.15 -1.90
CA LYS A 25 -25.68 11.67 -1.83
C LYS A 25 -26.35 11.18 -0.54
N PRO A 26 -27.13 12.01 0.18
CA PRO A 26 -27.78 11.58 1.43
C PRO A 26 -28.69 10.34 1.30
N GLN A 27 -29.20 10.06 0.10
CA GLN A 27 -30.03 8.90 -0.20
C GLN A 27 -29.22 7.61 -0.40
N CYS A 28 -27.92 7.72 -0.65
CA CYS A 28 -27.03 6.58 -0.81
C CYS A 28 -26.68 5.99 0.55
N ARG A 29 -26.91 4.69 0.70
CA ARG A 29 -26.60 3.97 1.93
C ARG A 29 -25.12 3.60 1.95
N SER A 30 -24.42 3.95 3.03
CA SER A 30 -23.05 3.47 3.26
C SER A 30 -23.04 1.97 3.55
N THR A 31 -22.06 1.28 2.98
CA THR A 31 -21.77 -0.12 3.27
C THR A 31 -20.65 -0.28 4.30
N GLU A 32 -20.02 0.81 4.73
CA GLU A 32 -18.90 0.80 5.70
C GLU A 32 -19.34 0.31 7.10
N ALA A 33 -18.37 -0.19 7.87
CA ALA A 33 -18.58 -0.67 9.23
C ALA A 33 -18.92 0.49 10.19
N LEU A 34 -19.60 0.18 11.29
CA LEU A 34 -19.79 1.12 12.39
C LEU A 34 -18.58 1.08 13.33
N TYR A 35 -18.03 2.25 13.65
CA TYR A 35 -16.84 2.39 14.49
C TYR A 35 -16.83 3.69 15.29
N GLN A 36 -16.02 3.73 16.35
CA GLN A 36 -15.60 4.97 17.00
C GLN A 36 -14.29 5.44 16.36
N ARG A 37 -14.16 6.75 16.15
CA ARG A 37 -13.00 7.37 15.50
C ARG A 37 -12.27 8.29 16.45
N ASP A 38 -10.96 8.07 16.56
CA ASP A 38 -10.01 9.00 17.17
C ASP A 38 -8.96 9.42 16.13
N VAL A 39 -8.40 10.62 16.28
CA VAL A 39 -7.41 11.18 15.35
C VAL A 39 -6.29 11.84 16.11
N PHE A 40 -5.04 11.53 15.74
CA PHE A 40 -3.84 12.10 16.32
C PHE A 40 -2.74 12.30 15.28
N TRP A 41 -1.74 13.10 15.63
CA TRP A 41 -0.45 13.11 14.95
C TRP A 41 0.59 12.47 15.86
N VAL A 42 1.45 11.63 15.29
CA VAL A 42 2.52 10.92 15.99
C VAL A 42 3.85 11.25 15.33
N GLY A 43 4.93 11.25 16.11
CA GLY A 43 6.20 11.76 15.66
C GLY A 43 6.25 13.28 15.72
N GLY A 44 7.12 13.81 14.88
CA GLY A 44 7.38 15.22 14.75
C GLY A 44 8.18 15.85 15.89
N HIS A 45 8.74 17.02 15.58
CA HIS A 45 9.60 17.77 16.48
C HIS A 45 9.55 19.27 16.16
N TYR A 46 9.90 20.09 17.15
CA TYR A 46 9.96 21.54 17.00
C TYR A 46 11.31 21.98 16.40
N VAL A 47 11.24 22.84 15.39
CA VAL A 47 12.41 23.43 14.72
C VAL A 47 12.34 24.95 14.82
N ASN A 48 13.45 25.57 15.23
CA ASN A 48 13.58 27.03 15.25
C ASN A 48 13.58 27.58 13.81
N ALA A 49 12.63 28.45 13.49
CA ALA A 49 12.59 29.25 12.28
C ALA A 49 12.55 30.74 12.63
N ALA A 50 12.82 31.60 11.64
CA ALA A 50 12.78 33.06 11.82
C ALA A 50 11.42 33.59 12.33
N ILE A 51 10.33 32.86 12.04
CA ILE A 51 8.96 33.20 12.42
C ILE A 51 8.49 32.51 13.71
N GLY A 52 9.34 31.73 14.37
CA GLY A 52 9.02 30.96 15.56
C GLY A 52 9.29 29.46 15.41
N LEU A 53 8.84 28.67 16.39
CA LEU A 53 8.97 27.21 16.35
C LEU A 53 7.94 26.60 15.38
N LEU A 54 8.44 25.90 14.37
CA LEU A 54 7.63 25.10 13.45
C LEU A 54 7.66 23.63 13.85
N THR A 55 6.61 22.87 13.50
CA THR A 55 6.58 21.41 13.71
C THR A 55 6.76 20.71 12.38
N TYR A 56 7.75 19.81 12.32
CA TYR A 56 8.08 18.96 11.17
C TYR A 56 7.98 17.48 11.55
N ASP A 57 7.95 16.62 10.54
CA ASP A 57 8.09 15.15 10.56
C ASP A 57 6.95 14.39 11.27
N GLN A 58 5.81 15.03 11.52
CA GLN A 58 4.64 14.38 12.09
C GLN A 58 3.86 13.53 11.06
N MET A 59 3.42 12.35 11.48
CA MET A 59 2.55 11.44 10.74
C MET A 59 1.11 11.56 11.26
N TYR A 60 0.14 11.67 10.37
CA TYR A 60 -1.27 11.63 10.75
C TYR A 60 -1.71 10.18 10.99
N VAL A 61 -2.53 9.96 12.01
CA VAL A 61 -3.06 8.64 12.38
C VAL A 61 -4.55 8.75 12.70
N GLU A 62 -5.36 7.94 12.02
CA GLU A 62 -6.78 7.76 12.27
C GLU A 62 -7.01 6.37 12.87
N LYS A 63 -7.47 6.32 14.12
CA LYS A 63 -7.77 5.08 14.84
C LYS A 63 -9.25 4.78 14.72
N LEU A 64 -9.57 3.57 14.27
CA LEU A 64 -10.91 3.05 14.10
C LEU A 64 -11.12 1.88 15.08
N THR A 65 -12.02 2.07 16.04
CA THR A 65 -12.38 1.06 17.04
C THR A 65 -13.69 0.39 16.64
N PRO A 66 -13.74 -0.95 16.48
CA PRO A 66 -14.96 -1.64 16.06
C PRO A 66 -16.05 -1.56 17.14
N LEU A 67 -17.26 -1.14 16.75
CA LEU A 67 -18.36 -0.91 17.71
C LEU A 67 -18.83 -2.20 18.41
N LEU A 68 -18.68 -3.35 17.75
CA LEU A 68 -19.05 -4.67 18.28
C LEU A 68 -17.98 -5.29 19.19
N GLY A 69 -16.98 -4.50 19.59
CA GLY A 69 -15.86 -4.91 20.43
C GLY A 69 -14.68 -5.45 19.64
N ILE A 70 -13.51 -5.38 20.26
CA ILE A 70 -12.25 -5.90 19.71
C ILE A 70 -12.23 -7.42 19.92
N ARG A 71 -12.05 -8.17 18.83
CA ARG A 71 -12.00 -9.65 18.86
C ARG A 71 -10.65 -10.21 18.45
N GLN A 72 -9.83 -9.38 17.81
CA GLN A 72 -8.51 -9.76 17.34
C GLN A 72 -7.45 -9.28 18.34
N PRO A 73 -6.47 -10.12 18.69
CA PRO A 73 -5.54 -9.83 19.79
C PRO A 73 -4.54 -8.72 19.47
N TYR A 74 -4.36 -8.38 18.18
CA TYR A 74 -3.36 -7.41 17.73
C TYR A 74 -3.99 -6.36 16.80
N PRO A 75 -3.58 -5.08 16.91
CA PRO A 75 -3.97 -4.04 15.99
C PRO A 75 -3.31 -4.18 14.60
N LEU A 76 -3.89 -3.47 13.63
CA LEU A 76 -3.38 -3.35 12.26
C LEU A 76 -3.08 -1.89 11.94
N VAL A 77 -1.98 -1.63 11.22
CA VAL A 77 -1.64 -0.30 10.69
C VAL A 77 -1.63 -0.34 9.17
N LEU A 78 -2.42 0.52 8.52
CA LEU A 78 -2.61 0.57 7.07
C LEU A 78 -1.82 1.74 6.45
N PHE A 79 -0.86 1.42 5.57
CA PHE A 79 0.03 2.37 4.88
C PHE A 79 -0.33 2.50 3.39
N HIS A 80 -0.86 3.65 2.99
CA HIS A 80 -1.25 3.90 1.61
C HIS A 80 -0.06 3.93 0.63
N GLY A 81 -0.35 3.83 -0.67
CA GLY A 81 0.62 3.93 -1.76
C GLY A 81 0.98 5.37 -2.17
N GLY A 82 1.63 5.51 -3.32
CA GLY A 82 2.12 6.79 -3.82
C GLY A 82 1.00 7.61 -4.46
N GLY A 83 1.03 8.93 -4.23
CA GLY A 83 0.08 9.84 -4.86
C GLY A 83 -1.34 9.74 -4.33
N ILE A 84 -1.59 9.04 -3.22
CA ILE A 84 -2.89 8.91 -2.55
C ILE A 84 -2.70 9.11 -1.04
N SER A 85 -3.78 9.09 -0.26
CA SER A 85 -3.75 9.15 1.20
C SER A 85 -4.31 7.86 1.83
N GLY A 86 -4.36 7.78 3.15
CA GLY A 86 -4.99 6.70 3.91
C GLY A 86 -6.46 6.48 3.55
N ALA A 87 -7.11 7.46 2.91
CA ALA A 87 -8.46 7.32 2.36
C ALA A 87 -8.60 6.14 1.38
N THR A 88 -7.51 5.67 0.76
CA THR A 88 -7.56 4.50 -0.14
C THR A 88 -8.05 3.23 0.55
N TRP A 89 -7.92 3.12 1.88
CA TRP A 89 -8.35 1.95 2.65
C TRP A 89 -9.84 1.97 3.03
N LEU A 90 -10.50 3.12 2.84
CA LEU A 90 -11.94 3.31 3.08
C LEU A 90 -12.74 2.75 1.88
N ASN A 91 -14.00 3.17 1.74
CA ASN A 91 -14.87 2.69 0.66
C ASN A 91 -14.20 2.80 -0.72
N THR A 92 -14.50 1.84 -1.60
CA THR A 92 -13.96 1.83 -2.96
C THR A 92 -14.50 3.01 -3.77
N PRO A 93 -13.87 3.37 -4.90
CA PRO A 93 -14.34 4.45 -5.78
C PRO A 93 -15.77 4.25 -6.31
N ASP A 94 -16.23 3.00 -6.43
CA ASP A 94 -17.62 2.64 -6.75
C ASP A 94 -18.52 2.43 -5.51
N ASN A 95 -18.08 2.94 -4.35
CA ASN A 95 -18.83 2.99 -3.09
C ASN A 95 -19.12 1.62 -2.42
N ARG A 96 -18.40 0.57 -2.80
CA ARG A 96 -18.40 -0.71 -2.06
C ARG A 96 -17.54 -0.58 -0.81
N LYS A 97 -17.69 -1.58 0.08
CA LYS A 97 -16.96 -1.66 1.33
C LYS A 97 -15.44 -1.72 1.11
N GLY A 98 -14.71 -0.92 1.88
CA GLY A 98 -13.24 -0.87 1.92
C GLY A 98 -12.59 -1.89 2.86
N PHE A 99 -11.27 -2.05 2.74
CA PHE A 99 -10.49 -2.95 3.60
C PHE A 99 -10.55 -2.57 5.08
N ALA A 100 -10.54 -1.26 5.41
CA ALA A 100 -10.66 -0.81 6.79
C ALA A 100 -11.94 -1.33 7.44
N SER A 101 -13.07 -1.20 6.75
CA SER A 101 -14.37 -1.73 7.19
C SER A 101 -14.40 -3.26 7.24
N MET A 102 -13.78 -3.95 6.28
CA MET A 102 -13.70 -5.42 6.32
C MET A 102 -12.89 -5.95 7.51
N PHE A 103 -11.80 -5.26 7.89
CA PHE A 103 -11.06 -5.57 9.11
C PHE A 103 -11.87 -5.26 10.38
N LEU A 104 -12.56 -4.11 10.42
CA LEU A 104 -13.44 -3.75 11.55
C LEU A 104 -14.56 -4.77 11.77
N ASP A 105 -15.17 -5.28 10.69
CA ASP A 105 -16.20 -6.33 10.76
C ASP A 105 -15.68 -7.62 11.41
N LEU A 106 -14.38 -7.91 11.26
CA LEU A 106 -13.71 -9.05 11.88
C LEU A 106 -13.17 -8.74 13.28
N GLY A 107 -13.41 -7.53 13.80
CA GLY A 107 -13.05 -7.12 15.16
C GLY A 107 -11.59 -6.72 15.34
N TYR A 108 -10.89 -6.33 14.27
CA TYR A 108 -9.57 -5.72 14.36
C TYR A 108 -9.68 -4.26 14.84
N MET A 109 -8.73 -3.83 15.67
CA MET A 109 -8.43 -2.41 15.85
C MET A 109 -7.61 -1.95 14.64
N VAL A 110 -8.07 -0.90 13.95
CA VAL A 110 -7.45 -0.45 12.69
C VAL A 110 -6.90 0.95 12.86
N TYR A 111 -5.64 1.16 12.47
CA TYR A 111 -5.00 2.46 12.37
C TYR A 111 -4.70 2.75 10.91
N ILE A 112 -5.18 3.88 10.40
CA ILE A 112 -4.90 4.36 9.05
C ILE A 112 -3.92 5.52 9.17
N VAL A 113 -2.81 5.48 8.44
CA VAL A 113 -1.84 6.57 8.46
C VAL A 113 -1.86 7.33 7.15
N ASP A 114 -1.68 8.65 7.21
CA ASP A 114 -1.14 9.40 6.06
C ASP A 114 0.35 9.53 6.26
N GLN A 115 1.13 9.16 5.23
CA GLN A 115 2.59 9.28 5.27
C GLN A 115 3.00 10.72 5.59
N THR A 116 4.13 10.90 6.27
CA THR A 116 4.72 12.23 6.47
C THR A 116 4.87 12.92 5.11
N SER A 117 4.48 14.18 5.04
CA SER A 117 4.40 15.03 3.83
C SER A 117 3.27 14.73 2.85
N VAL A 118 2.32 13.86 3.18
CA VAL A 118 1.19 13.52 2.30
C VAL A 118 -0.13 13.74 3.05
N GLY A 119 -1.15 14.24 2.36
CA GLY A 119 -2.49 14.42 2.93
C GLY A 119 -2.49 15.23 4.22
N ARG A 120 -3.06 14.65 5.29
CA ARG A 120 -3.12 15.26 6.63
C ARG A 120 -1.79 15.19 7.38
N GLY A 121 -0.81 14.46 6.85
CA GLY A 121 0.59 14.44 7.31
C GLY A 121 1.49 15.52 6.67
N THR A 122 0.92 16.51 6.00
CA THR A 122 1.67 17.62 5.36
C THR A 122 2.60 18.36 6.33
N GLN A 123 3.62 19.03 5.78
CA GLN A 123 4.79 19.52 6.52
C GLN A 123 4.96 21.03 6.40
N ASN A 124 5.35 21.68 7.50
CA ASN A 124 5.72 23.10 7.47
C ASN A 124 7.12 23.33 6.86
N ASP A 125 7.94 22.30 6.75
CA ASP A 125 9.25 22.36 6.07
C ASP A 125 9.08 22.27 4.54
N LEU A 126 8.67 23.38 3.94
CA LEU A 126 8.42 23.46 2.49
C LEU A 126 9.68 23.23 1.66
N THR A 127 10.87 23.50 2.22
CA THR A 127 12.16 23.29 1.53
C THR A 127 12.66 21.86 1.69
N GLY A 128 12.45 21.24 2.85
CA GLY A 128 12.82 19.85 3.10
C GLY A 128 11.87 18.84 2.46
N TYR A 129 10.59 19.21 2.27
CA TYR A 129 9.57 18.39 1.61
C TYR A 129 9.02 19.01 0.32
N PRO A 130 9.86 19.23 -0.70
CA PRO A 130 9.39 19.72 -2.00
C PRO A 130 8.41 18.71 -2.61
N LEU A 131 7.28 19.19 -3.10
CA LEU A 131 6.20 18.35 -3.64
C LEU A 131 6.37 18.12 -5.14
N ARG A 132 6.03 16.90 -5.58
CA ARG A 132 5.77 16.54 -6.98
C ARG A 132 4.32 16.08 -7.15
N ILE A 133 3.86 16.08 -8.40
CA ILE A 133 2.58 15.48 -8.78
C ILE A 133 2.52 14.00 -8.36
N GLY A 134 1.33 13.54 -7.97
CA GLY A 134 1.09 12.15 -7.56
C GLY A 134 1.05 11.19 -8.73
N SER A 135 0.03 11.31 -9.55
CA SER A 135 -0.11 10.62 -10.84
C SER A 135 -0.82 11.56 -11.82
N THR A 136 -0.77 11.22 -13.10
CA THR A 136 -1.65 11.79 -14.11
C THR A 136 -2.71 10.76 -14.46
N ALA A 137 -3.91 11.21 -14.85
CA ALA A 137 -4.96 10.32 -15.31
C ALA A 137 -4.51 9.40 -16.46
N ASN A 138 -3.59 9.85 -17.32
CA ASN A 138 -3.03 9.01 -18.38
C ASN A 138 -2.26 7.81 -17.81
N ILE A 139 -1.40 8.05 -16.81
CA ILE A 139 -0.66 6.98 -16.14
C ILE A 139 -1.62 6.10 -15.36
N SER A 140 -2.61 6.68 -14.68
CA SER A 140 -3.59 5.93 -13.89
C SER A 140 -4.41 4.95 -14.74
N GLU A 141 -4.87 5.37 -15.92
CA GLU A 141 -5.57 4.48 -16.87
C GLU A 141 -4.69 3.30 -17.28
N VAL A 142 -3.55 3.57 -17.93
CA VAL A 142 -2.77 2.53 -18.59
C VAL A 142 -1.82 1.77 -17.64
N GLY A 143 -1.63 2.27 -16.42
CA GLY A 143 -0.82 1.64 -15.40
C GLY A 143 -1.63 0.83 -14.41
N PHE A 144 -2.88 1.24 -14.14
CA PHE A 144 -3.63 0.72 -12.99
C PHE A 144 -5.05 0.25 -13.32
N THR A 145 -5.87 1.08 -13.98
CA THR A 145 -7.33 0.84 -14.05
C THR A 145 -7.79 0.21 -15.37
N ALA A 146 -6.99 0.32 -16.43
CA ALA A 146 -7.19 -0.30 -17.73
C ALA A 146 -5.84 -0.65 -18.42
N PRO A 147 -4.89 -1.32 -17.72
CA PRO A 147 -3.57 -1.64 -18.25
C PRO A 147 -3.59 -2.47 -19.53
N GLU A 148 -4.64 -3.27 -19.76
CA GLU A 148 -4.87 -4.05 -20.98
C GLU A 148 -4.89 -3.18 -22.25
N THR A 149 -5.26 -1.90 -22.13
CA THR A 149 -5.35 -0.97 -23.25
C THR A 149 -3.97 -0.62 -23.84
N ALA A 150 -2.93 -0.53 -23.00
CA ALA A 150 -1.58 -0.22 -23.45
C ALA A 150 -0.79 -1.46 -23.89
N ASP A 151 -1.18 -2.65 -23.43
CA ASP A 151 -0.54 -3.93 -23.73
C ASP A 151 0.99 -3.90 -23.56
N ALA A 152 1.46 -3.19 -22.52
CA ALA A 152 2.89 -2.99 -22.30
C ALA A 152 3.61 -4.25 -21.78
N TYR A 153 2.85 -5.24 -21.32
CA TYR A 153 3.32 -6.55 -20.88
C TYR A 153 2.17 -7.57 -21.06
N PRO A 154 2.45 -8.83 -21.49
CA PRO A 154 1.38 -9.75 -21.88
C PRO A 154 0.33 -10.04 -20.80
N GLN A 155 0.71 -9.99 -19.53
CA GLN A 155 -0.18 -10.28 -18.42
C GLN A 155 -1.24 -9.20 -18.20
N SER A 156 -1.06 -7.98 -18.72
CA SER A 156 -2.08 -6.93 -18.61
C SER A 156 -3.41 -7.36 -19.22
N GLN A 157 -3.38 -8.25 -20.23
CA GLN A 157 -4.56 -8.79 -20.90
C GLN A 157 -5.45 -9.67 -19.99
N LEU A 158 -4.96 -10.06 -18.81
CA LEU A 158 -5.76 -10.78 -17.81
C LEU A 158 -6.65 -9.84 -16.98
N HIS A 159 -6.44 -8.53 -17.06
CA HIS A 159 -7.12 -7.57 -16.20
C HIS A 159 -8.61 -7.47 -16.55
N ASN A 160 -9.48 -7.69 -15.56
CA ASN A 160 -10.93 -7.61 -15.77
C ASN A 160 -11.72 -7.23 -14.50
N GLN A 161 -11.04 -6.89 -13.41
CA GLN A 161 -11.68 -6.67 -12.11
C GLN A 161 -11.92 -5.20 -11.79
N TRP A 162 -11.44 -4.24 -12.58
CA TRP A 162 -11.81 -2.84 -12.34
C TRP A 162 -13.34 -2.61 -12.44
N PRO A 163 -13.95 -1.82 -11.52
CA PRO A 163 -15.35 -1.44 -11.62
C PRO A 163 -15.54 -0.30 -12.63
N GLY A 164 -16.47 -0.48 -13.58
CA GLY A 164 -16.64 0.44 -14.70
C GLY A 164 -15.61 0.21 -15.81
N SER A 165 -15.40 1.21 -16.67
CA SER A 165 -14.47 1.09 -17.81
C SER A 165 -12.99 1.26 -17.44
N GLY A 166 -12.71 1.90 -16.30
CA GLY A 166 -11.34 2.25 -15.93
C GLY A 166 -10.74 3.41 -16.74
N LEU A 167 -11.56 4.12 -17.51
CA LEU A 167 -11.15 5.25 -18.35
C LEU A 167 -11.80 6.56 -17.90
N ARG A 168 -11.15 7.69 -18.16
CA ARG A 168 -11.67 9.04 -17.93
C ARG A 168 -13.11 9.20 -18.44
N GLY A 169 -13.95 9.80 -17.62
CA GLY A 169 -15.39 9.96 -17.88
C GLY A 169 -16.25 8.81 -17.35
N ASP A 170 -15.67 7.69 -16.93
CA ASP A 170 -16.34 6.72 -16.08
C ASP A 170 -16.37 7.22 -14.63
N ALA A 171 -17.55 7.18 -14.01
CA ALA A 171 -17.75 7.73 -12.67
C ALA A 171 -16.85 7.11 -11.60
N THR A 172 -16.49 5.83 -11.75
CA THR A 172 -15.59 5.12 -10.83
C THR A 172 -14.16 5.59 -11.02
N PHE A 173 -13.69 5.67 -12.28
CA PHE A 173 -12.36 6.16 -12.59
C PHE A 173 -12.18 7.61 -12.15
N ASP A 174 -13.12 8.49 -12.47
CA ASP A 174 -13.03 9.91 -12.12
C ASP A 174 -13.01 10.12 -10.60
N ALA A 175 -13.78 9.31 -9.84
CA ALA A 175 -13.73 9.32 -8.38
C ALA A 175 -12.37 8.82 -7.85
N PHE A 176 -11.82 7.75 -8.41
CA PHE A 176 -10.49 7.24 -8.07
C PHE A 176 -9.39 8.27 -8.33
N GLU A 177 -9.37 8.83 -9.54
CA GLU A 177 -8.36 9.81 -9.96
C GLU A 177 -8.45 11.10 -9.14
N SER A 178 -9.66 11.52 -8.73
CA SER A 178 -9.83 12.68 -7.84
C SER A 178 -9.17 12.52 -6.46
N GLY A 179 -8.87 11.27 -6.06
CA GLY A 179 -8.14 10.95 -4.84
C GLY A 179 -6.63 11.13 -4.96
N PHE A 180 -6.09 11.38 -6.15
CA PHE A 180 -4.65 11.57 -6.33
C PHE A 180 -4.19 12.95 -5.85
N ILE A 181 -3.15 12.97 -5.03
CA ILE A 181 -2.59 14.15 -4.38
C ILE A 181 -1.06 14.19 -4.51
N PRO A 182 -0.43 15.38 -4.37
CA PRO A 182 1.02 15.50 -4.36
C PRO A 182 1.71 14.72 -3.24
N LEU A 183 2.98 14.37 -3.47
CA LEU A 183 3.88 13.75 -2.50
C LEU A 183 5.30 14.32 -2.65
N THR A 184 6.16 14.15 -1.63
CA THR A 184 7.50 14.75 -1.68
C THR A 184 8.47 14.04 -2.62
N THR A 185 9.36 14.77 -3.30
CA THR A 185 10.52 14.20 -4.01
C THR A 185 11.68 13.83 -3.08
N ASN A 186 11.68 14.30 -1.83
CA ASN A 186 12.71 13.98 -0.86
C ASN A 186 12.41 12.66 -0.13
N ASN A 187 12.60 11.56 -0.84
CA ASN A 187 12.32 10.21 -0.33
C ASN A 187 13.16 9.90 0.93
N THR A 188 14.41 10.36 1.00
CA THR A 188 15.27 10.13 2.18
C THR A 188 14.65 10.75 3.43
N ARG A 189 14.19 11.99 3.35
CA ARG A 189 13.57 12.66 4.50
C ARG A 189 12.26 11.98 4.91
N GLN A 190 11.43 11.60 3.92
CA GLN A 190 10.18 10.88 4.18
C GLN A 190 10.42 9.51 4.83
N GLU A 191 11.37 8.73 4.33
CA GLU A 191 11.74 7.42 4.90
C GLU A 191 12.19 7.55 6.36
N LEU A 192 13.06 8.52 6.66
CA LEU A 192 13.56 8.75 8.03
C LEU A 192 12.46 9.24 8.98
N SER A 193 11.59 10.15 8.54
CA SER A 193 10.48 10.63 9.37
C SER A 193 9.43 9.54 9.60
N MET A 194 9.13 8.72 8.58
CA MET A 194 8.25 7.56 8.72
C MET A 194 8.82 6.47 9.63
N ARG A 195 10.14 6.21 9.55
CA ARG A 195 10.84 5.28 10.45
C ARG A 195 10.63 5.69 11.92
N ALA A 196 10.92 6.95 12.24
CA ALA A 196 10.80 7.48 13.59
C ALA A 196 9.34 7.51 14.09
N ALA A 197 8.44 8.13 13.31
CA ALA A 197 7.03 8.26 13.67
C ALA A 197 6.32 6.89 13.74
N GLY A 198 6.68 5.96 12.85
CA GLY A 198 6.16 4.60 12.82
C GLY A 198 6.53 3.82 14.08
N CYS A 199 7.80 3.77 14.46
CA CYS A 199 8.19 3.13 15.71
C CYS A 199 7.61 3.81 16.96
N GLN A 200 7.44 5.14 16.94
CA GLN A 200 6.73 5.83 18.02
C GLN A 200 5.25 5.42 18.10
N LEU A 201 4.57 5.30 16.96
CA LEU A 201 3.20 4.79 16.91
C LEU A 201 3.12 3.38 17.50
N LEU A 202 3.98 2.47 17.05
CA LEU A 202 3.98 1.09 17.54
C LEU A 202 4.29 0.98 19.05
N LYS A 203 5.16 1.84 19.59
CA LYS A 203 5.39 1.92 21.04
C LYS A 203 4.14 2.33 21.83
N LEU A 204 3.25 3.13 21.24
CA LEU A 204 2.00 3.56 21.87
C LEU A 204 0.90 2.50 21.78
N ILE A 205 0.80 1.79 20.65
CA ILE A 205 -0.31 0.89 20.37
C ILE A 205 0.02 -0.60 20.59
N GLY A 206 1.29 -0.91 20.83
CA GLY A 206 1.82 -2.26 20.97
C GLY A 206 2.18 -2.92 19.64
N PRO A 207 2.71 -4.16 19.70
CA PRO A 207 3.02 -4.98 18.53
C PRO A 207 1.82 -5.08 17.58
N SER A 208 2.08 -4.78 16.32
CA SER A 208 1.04 -4.64 15.29
C SER A 208 1.42 -5.40 14.02
N PHE A 209 0.43 -5.80 13.23
CA PHE A 209 0.69 -6.12 11.82
C PHE A 209 0.63 -4.84 10.99
N LEU A 210 1.52 -4.76 10.00
CA LEU A 210 1.56 -3.65 9.05
C LEU A 210 0.99 -4.16 7.72
N VAL A 211 0.05 -3.42 7.16
CA VAL A 211 -0.51 -3.69 5.83
C VAL A 211 -0.20 -2.48 4.96
N SER A 212 0.46 -2.69 3.83
CA SER A 212 0.88 -1.58 2.97
C SER A 212 0.58 -1.83 1.51
N HIS A 213 0.49 -0.77 0.72
CA HIS A 213 0.34 -0.83 -0.73
C HIS A 213 1.44 -0.07 -1.44
N SER A 214 1.94 -0.60 -2.57
CA SER A 214 2.85 0.13 -3.47
C SER A 214 4.06 0.71 -2.73
N ILE A 215 4.48 1.94 -3.02
CA ILE A 215 5.59 2.62 -2.32
C ILE A 215 5.42 2.68 -0.79
N GLY A 216 4.18 2.55 -0.28
CA GLY A 216 3.92 2.45 1.15
C GLY A 216 4.65 1.29 1.82
N ALA A 217 5.00 0.23 1.07
CA ALA A 217 5.75 -0.93 1.54
C ALA A 217 7.22 -0.63 1.90
N VAL A 218 7.75 0.53 1.51
CA VAL A 218 9.09 0.98 1.93
C VAL A 218 9.12 1.27 3.44
N HIS A 219 8.02 1.80 3.99
CA HIS A 219 7.98 2.23 5.40
C HIS A 219 7.99 1.05 6.38
N PRO A 220 7.21 -0.04 6.18
CA PRO A 220 7.34 -1.27 6.97
C PRO A 220 8.75 -1.87 6.99
N ILE A 221 9.55 -1.76 5.91
CA ILE A 221 10.96 -2.21 5.92
C ILE A 221 11.77 -1.41 6.95
N HIS A 222 11.66 -0.08 6.92
CA HIS A 222 12.34 0.80 7.89
C HIS A 222 11.91 0.53 9.33
N ILE A 223 10.62 0.33 9.56
CA ILE A 223 10.07 0.05 10.89
C ILE A 223 10.53 -1.34 11.37
N SER A 224 10.59 -2.33 10.48
CA SER A 224 11.10 -3.67 10.78
C SER A 224 12.61 -3.66 11.06
N ASP A 225 13.36 -2.74 10.46
CA ASP A 225 14.78 -2.58 10.72
C ASP A 225 15.07 -1.87 12.06
N GLU A 226 14.23 -0.91 12.43
CA GLU A 226 14.41 -0.04 13.60
C GLU A 226 13.81 -0.60 14.90
N CYS A 227 12.59 -1.16 14.83
CA CYS A 227 11.88 -1.72 15.98
C CYS A 227 11.21 -3.07 15.65
N PRO A 228 11.99 -4.08 15.20
CA PRO A 228 11.47 -5.37 14.76
C PRO A 228 10.58 -6.08 15.79
N GLU A 229 10.83 -5.88 17.08
CA GLU A 229 10.07 -6.49 18.18
C GLU A 229 8.61 -6.00 18.27
N LEU A 230 8.28 -4.88 17.64
CA LEU A 230 6.93 -4.31 17.59
C LEU A 230 6.20 -4.63 16.28
N VAL A 231 6.85 -5.31 15.33
CA VAL A 231 6.26 -5.69 14.05
C VAL A 231 5.98 -7.18 14.03
N LEU A 232 4.69 -7.55 14.13
CA LEU A 232 4.26 -8.95 14.14
C LEU A 232 4.33 -9.60 12.76
N GLY A 233 4.29 -8.79 11.72
CA GLY A 233 4.37 -9.20 10.32
C GLY A 233 3.99 -8.05 9.39
N SER A 234 4.52 -8.10 8.18
CA SER A 234 4.28 -7.10 7.13
C SER A 234 3.60 -7.74 5.92
N ALA A 235 2.34 -7.36 5.67
CA ALA A 235 1.53 -7.78 4.53
C ALA A 235 1.53 -6.68 3.47
N ASN A 236 2.25 -6.89 2.37
CA ASN A 236 2.52 -5.84 1.38
C ASN A 236 1.82 -6.18 0.06
N LEU A 237 0.80 -5.39 -0.27
CA LEU A 237 0.03 -5.51 -1.50
C LEU A 237 0.81 -4.79 -2.60
N GLU A 238 1.25 -5.51 -3.61
CA GLU A 238 1.94 -4.93 -4.77
C GLU A 238 3.12 -4.02 -4.33
N PRO A 239 4.11 -4.53 -3.58
CA PRO A 239 5.06 -3.70 -2.85
C PRO A 239 6.03 -2.95 -3.75
N GLY A 240 6.18 -1.66 -3.50
CA GLY A 240 7.00 -0.75 -4.28
C GLY A 240 8.44 -0.60 -3.79
N ASN A 241 9.00 -1.58 -3.06
CA ASN A 241 10.37 -1.60 -2.52
C ASN A 241 11.34 -2.40 -3.42
N ILE A 242 11.21 -2.24 -4.74
CA ILE A 242 11.96 -3.01 -5.74
C ILE A 242 13.49 -2.76 -5.63
N PRO A 243 14.33 -3.79 -5.52
CA PRO A 243 15.78 -3.63 -5.32
C PRO A 243 16.48 -2.79 -6.40
N PHE A 244 17.11 -1.67 -6.01
CA PHE A 244 17.97 -0.81 -6.86
C PHE A 244 17.33 -0.13 -8.08
N GLU A 245 16.05 -0.38 -8.34
CA GLU A 245 15.38 0.10 -9.54
C GLU A 245 13.90 0.36 -9.34
N SER A 246 13.29 1.18 -10.20
CA SER A 246 11.85 1.33 -10.33
C SER A 246 11.40 0.87 -11.71
N TYR A 247 10.31 0.09 -11.75
CA TYR A 247 9.67 -0.29 -13.00
C TYR A 247 8.48 0.60 -13.38
N THR A 248 8.27 1.69 -12.65
CA THR A 248 7.24 2.69 -12.99
C THR A 248 7.55 3.34 -14.33
N GLY A 249 6.51 3.47 -15.14
CA GLY A 249 6.54 4.10 -16.44
C GLY A 249 6.89 5.60 -16.49
N ASN A 250 6.96 6.11 -17.71
CA ASN A 250 7.06 7.53 -18.03
C ASN A 250 5.86 7.94 -18.90
N THR A 251 5.89 9.12 -19.52
CA THR A 251 4.80 9.61 -20.39
C THR A 251 4.55 8.76 -21.64
N THR A 252 5.44 7.83 -21.99
CA THR A 252 5.35 7.00 -23.20
C THR A 252 5.09 5.52 -22.94
N SER A 253 5.24 5.04 -21.71
CA SER A 253 5.00 3.64 -21.32
C SER A 253 4.64 3.60 -19.85
N SER A 254 3.60 2.84 -19.45
CA SER A 254 3.21 2.66 -18.03
C SER A 254 4.19 1.81 -17.23
N VAL A 255 5.11 1.12 -17.91
CA VAL A 255 6.23 0.36 -17.33
C VAL A 255 7.56 0.87 -17.87
N GLY A 256 8.57 0.97 -17.02
CA GLY A 256 9.90 1.50 -17.35
C GLY A 256 11.00 0.80 -16.58
N ARG A 257 12.22 1.32 -16.62
CA ARG A 257 13.33 0.92 -15.74
C ARG A 257 14.20 2.12 -15.43
N THR A 258 14.28 2.51 -14.18
CA THR A 258 15.13 3.61 -13.71
C THR A 258 15.85 3.22 -12.44
N ALA A 259 17.07 3.72 -12.23
CA ALA A 259 17.79 3.50 -10.97
C ALA A 259 17.03 4.16 -9.81
N ALA A 260 16.86 3.42 -8.71
CA ALA A 260 16.19 3.88 -7.50
C ALA A 260 16.78 3.14 -6.29
N ARG A 261 16.43 3.54 -5.07
CA ARG A 261 16.75 2.77 -3.84
C ARG A 261 18.17 2.21 -3.80
N PRO A 262 19.20 3.07 -3.78
CA PRO A 262 20.59 2.63 -3.83
C PRO A 262 20.97 1.67 -2.69
N PHE A 263 20.25 1.67 -1.56
CA PHE A 263 20.44 0.73 -0.45
C PHE A 263 19.60 -0.55 -0.60
N GLY A 264 19.42 -1.03 -1.83
CA GLY A 264 18.59 -2.19 -2.15
C GLY A 264 17.11 -1.86 -2.10
N LEU A 265 16.49 -1.99 -0.93
CA LEU A 265 15.03 -1.84 -0.75
C LEU A 265 14.57 -0.39 -0.53
N THR A 266 15.49 0.52 -0.24
CA THR A 266 15.20 1.88 0.28
C THR A 266 16.21 2.91 -0.23
N VAL A 267 15.91 4.21 -0.12
CA VAL A 267 16.87 5.28 -0.46
C VAL A 267 17.77 5.72 0.69
N SER A 268 17.41 5.38 1.92
CA SER A 268 18.21 5.62 3.14
C SER A 268 18.86 4.33 3.64
N ASN A 269 19.95 4.42 4.38
CA ASN A 269 20.66 3.23 4.84
C ASN A 269 19.83 2.41 5.85
N LEU A 270 20.02 1.09 5.82
CA LEU A 270 19.46 0.11 6.75
C LEU A 270 20.60 -0.51 7.59
N ASN A 271 20.25 -1.24 8.66
CA ASN A 271 21.21 -1.92 9.52
C ASN A 271 21.72 -3.23 8.89
N TYR A 272 22.56 -3.08 7.86
CA TYR A 272 23.22 -4.20 7.19
C TYR A 272 24.25 -4.93 8.09
N ASP A 273 24.40 -6.24 7.87
CA ASP A 273 25.46 -7.07 8.45
C ASP A 273 26.12 -7.95 7.37
N PRO A 274 27.43 -7.79 7.09
CA PRO A 274 28.33 -6.77 7.66
C PRO A 274 27.86 -5.33 7.37
N PRO A 275 28.22 -4.33 8.19
CA PRO A 275 27.77 -2.96 7.98
C PRO A 275 28.37 -2.36 6.71
N ILE A 276 27.55 -1.57 6.01
CA ILE A 276 27.98 -0.76 4.86
C ILE A 276 28.15 0.70 5.26
N SER A 277 29.18 1.35 4.72
CA SER A 277 29.45 2.79 4.89
C SER A 277 28.84 3.62 3.77
N ASN A 278 28.70 3.04 2.58
CA ASN A 278 28.10 3.65 1.41
C ASN A 278 27.24 2.63 0.66
N TYR A 279 26.25 3.08 -0.10
CA TYR A 279 25.46 2.21 -0.97
C TYR A 279 26.31 1.48 -2.01
N THR A 280 27.48 2.02 -2.38
CA THR A 280 28.43 1.37 -3.30
C THR A 280 29.08 0.10 -2.74
N ASP A 281 28.97 -0.14 -1.43
CA ASP A 281 29.45 -1.37 -0.80
C ASP A 281 28.54 -2.56 -1.17
N LEU A 282 27.28 -2.28 -1.54
CA LEU A 282 26.39 -3.25 -2.16
C LEU A 282 26.78 -3.42 -3.64
N VAL A 283 27.79 -4.26 -3.89
CA VAL A 283 28.18 -4.62 -5.26
C VAL A 283 27.02 -5.38 -5.91
N THR A 284 26.54 -4.94 -7.07
CA THR A 284 25.34 -5.51 -7.71
C THR A 284 25.64 -6.22 -9.03
N GLU A 285 24.77 -7.16 -9.41
CA GLU A 285 24.75 -7.77 -10.74
C GLU A 285 23.32 -7.88 -11.30
N THR A 286 23.20 -7.91 -12.63
CA THR A 286 21.93 -8.17 -13.31
C THR A 286 21.73 -9.68 -13.45
N VAL A 287 20.58 -10.19 -13.01
CA VAL A 287 20.23 -11.61 -13.00
C VAL A 287 19.00 -11.87 -13.87
N GLY A 288 19.13 -12.83 -14.79
CA GLY A 288 18.04 -13.27 -15.68
C GLY A 288 17.90 -12.44 -16.96
N GLU A 289 17.12 -12.96 -17.91
CA GLU A 289 16.76 -12.23 -19.14
C GLU A 289 15.73 -11.14 -18.84
N ASP A 290 15.85 -10.02 -19.56
CA ASP A 290 14.93 -8.91 -19.48
C ASP A 290 13.91 -8.95 -20.62
N THR A 291 12.65 -9.21 -20.28
CA THR A 291 11.54 -9.20 -21.23
C THR A 291 10.35 -8.44 -20.64
N PRO A 292 9.41 -7.93 -21.47
CA PRO A 292 8.17 -7.35 -20.95
C PRO A 292 7.36 -8.29 -20.06
N ALA A 293 7.37 -9.60 -20.35
CA ALA A 293 6.66 -10.61 -19.56
C ALA A 293 7.36 -10.97 -18.25
N LYS A 294 8.68 -10.81 -18.18
CA LYS A 294 9.52 -11.17 -17.05
C LYS A 294 10.78 -10.34 -17.07
N ARG A 295 10.90 -9.39 -16.14
CA ARG A 295 12.04 -8.49 -16.00
C ARG A 295 13.23 -9.20 -15.37
N SER A 296 14.41 -8.77 -15.78
CA SER A 296 15.69 -9.10 -15.14
C SER A 296 15.83 -8.33 -13.83
N CYS A 297 16.47 -8.92 -12.85
CA CYS A 297 16.60 -8.35 -11.51
C CYS A 297 17.97 -7.73 -11.28
N ILE A 298 18.07 -6.71 -10.43
CA ILE A 298 19.34 -6.30 -9.82
C ILE A 298 19.44 -6.92 -8.43
N GLN A 299 20.51 -7.67 -8.17
CA GLN A 299 20.79 -8.36 -6.91
C GLN A 299 22.19 -8.00 -6.41
N GLN A 300 22.53 -8.28 -5.14
CA GLN A 300 23.94 -8.25 -4.72
C GLN A 300 24.72 -9.31 -5.48
N SER A 301 25.92 -8.97 -5.94
CA SER A 301 26.71 -9.84 -6.80
C SER A 301 27.27 -11.00 -6.00
N THR A 302 27.11 -12.19 -6.56
CA THR A 302 27.73 -13.43 -6.05
C THR A 302 29.05 -13.74 -6.76
N ALA A 303 29.45 -12.92 -7.74
CA ALA A 303 30.72 -13.04 -8.43
C ALA A 303 31.89 -12.62 -7.53
N GLY A 304 33.10 -13.08 -7.86
CA GLY A 304 34.35 -12.48 -7.35
C GLY A 304 34.58 -12.51 -5.83
N ASN A 305 33.90 -13.39 -5.07
CA ASN A 305 33.93 -13.42 -3.61
C ASN A 305 33.47 -12.10 -2.94
N TYR A 306 32.57 -11.33 -3.58
CA TYR A 306 31.97 -10.18 -2.93
C TYR A 306 31.15 -10.59 -1.70
N THR A 307 31.12 -9.71 -0.71
CA THR A 307 30.37 -9.94 0.54
C THR A 307 28.89 -9.67 0.29
N ILE A 308 28.03 -10.64 0.63
CA ILE A 308 26.59 -10.39 0.70
C ILE A 308 26.29 -9.76 2.05
N HIS A 309 25.72 -8.56 2.01
CA HIS A 309 25.27 -7.83 3.19
C HIS A 309 23.81 -8.20 3.48
N THR A 310 23.55 -8.72 4.67
CA THR A 310 22.22 -9.17 5.12
C THR A 310 21.53 -8.12 5.97
N LEU A 311 20.22 -8.27 6.21
CA LEU A 311 19.41 -7.36 7.03
C LEU A 311 18.84 -8.09 8.25
N PRO A 312 19.64 -8.34 9.29
CA PRO A 312 19.26 -9.20 10.41
C PRO A 312 18.09 -8.67 11.24
N ASN A 313 17.85 -7.36 11.28
CA ASN A 313 16.69 -6.80 11.97
C ASN A 313 15.40 -7.01 11.16
N VAL A 314 15.41 -6.66 9.87
CA VAL A 314 14.28 -6.92 8.97
C VAL A 314 13.94 -8.41 8.92
N ALA A 315 14.96 -9.29 8.96
CA ALA A 315 14.79 -10.74 8.94
C ALA A 315 14.01 -11.32 10.15
N LYS A 316 13.86 -10.56 11.24
CA LYS A 316 13.05 -10.97 12.40
C LYS A 316 11.55 -10.90 12.11
N VAL A 317 11.14 -10.18 11.07
CA VAL A 317 9.74 -9.88 10.77
C VAL A 317 9.27 -10.72 9.58
N PRO A 318 8.17 -11.49 9.70
CA PRO A 318 7.56 -12.17 8.56
C PRO A 318 7.12 -11.17 7.48
N TYR A 319 7.49 -11.41 6.23
CA TYR A 319 7.14 -10.57 5.09
C TYR A 319 6.30 -11.35 4.08
N ALA A 320 5.19 -10.76 3.61
CA ALA A 320 4.44 -11.27 2.47
C ALA A 320 4.28 -10.21 1.39
N ALA A 321 4.46 -10.62 0.12
CA ALA A 321 4.07 -9.85 -1.05
C ALA A 321 2.82 -10.48 -1.69
N PHE A 322 1.78 -9.68 -1.92
CA PHE A 322 0.56 -10.10 -2.60
C PHE A 322 0.54 -9.50 -4.02
N THR A 323 0.42 -10.36 -5.04
CA THR A 323 0.52 -9.94 -6.45
C THR A 323 -0.67 -10.43 -7.26
N GLY A 324 -1.43 -9.50 -7.84
CA GLY A 324 -2.44 -9.74 -8.85
C GLY A 324 -1.81 -10.16 -10.17
N GLU A 325 -2.41 -11.14 -10.84
CA GLU A 325 -1.83 -11.73 -12.05
C GLU A 325 -1.84 -10.79 -13.27
N ALA A 326 -2.62 -9.71 -13.23
CA ALA A 326 -2.69 -8.71 -14.28
C ALA A 326 -1.98 -7.40 -13.90
N SER A 327 -1.34 -7.34 -12.74
CA SER A 327 -0.54 -6.19 -12.30
C SER A 327 0.82 -6.16 -13.01
N PRO A 328 1.43 -4.98 -13.24
CA PRO A 328 2.81 -4.91 -13.72
C PRO A 328 3.79 -5.62 -12.76
N HIS A 329 3.49 -5.72 -11.47
CA HIS A 329 4.32 -6.43 -10.50
C HIS A 329 4.51 -7.90 -10.83
N ILE A 330 3.56 -8.57 -11.49
CA ILE A 330 3.75 -9.99 -11.85
C ILE A 330 4.98 -10.20 -12.74
N THR A 331 5.42 -9.15 -13.44
CA THR A 331 6.58 -9.17 -14.33
C THR A 331 7.91 -9.02 -13.58
N TYR A 332 7.93 -8.56 -12.33
CA TYR A 332 9.17 -8.27 -11.59
C TYR A 332 9.16 -8.59 -10.08
N GLU A 333 8.04 -9.01 -9.49
CA GLU A 333 7.94 -9.25 -8.04
C GLU A 333 8.91 -10.37 -7.60
N HIS A 334 9.25 -11.30 -8.50
CA HIS A 334 10.30 -12.29 -8.24
C HIS A 334 11.64 -11.65 -7.87
N CYS A 335 11.95 -10.43 -8.36
CA CYS A 335 13.17 -9.70 -8.01
C CYS A 335 13.17 -9.22 -6.56
N VAL A 336 12.02 -8.73 -6.08
CA VAL A 336 11.85 -8.29 -4.68
C VAL A 336 12.01 -9.49 -3.75
N ILE A 337 11.33 -10.60 -4.08
CA ILE A 337 11.38 -11.84 -3.32
C ILE A 337 12.79 -12.44 -3.31
N GLN A 338 13.48 -12.48 -4.45
CA GLN A 338 14.87 -12.98 -4.52
C GLN A 338 15.81 -12.14 -3.65
N TYR A 339 15.69 -10.82 -3.69
CA TYR A 339 16.56 -9.94 -2.92
C TYR A 339 16.30 -10.04 -1.42
N LEU A 340 15.02 -10.03 -1.01
CA LEU A 340 14.66 -10.23 0.38
C LEU A 340 15.21 -11.55 0.93
N ASN A 341 15.12 -12.64 0.18
CA ASN A 341 15.74 -13.92 0.56
C ASN A 341 17.28 -13.83 0.58
N GLN A 342 17.89 -13.13 -0.37
CA GLN A 342 19.35 -12.92 -0.43
C GLN A 342 19.86 -12.17 0.81
N VAL A 343 19.10 -11.19 1.31
CA VAL A 343 19.44 -10.43 2.52
C VAL A 343 18.92 -11.07 3.81
N GLY A 344 18.49 -12.33 3.76
CA GLY A 344 18.14 -13.14 4.93
C GLY A 344 16.70 -12.98 5.43
N VAL A 345 15.85 -12.25 4.72
CA VAL A 345 14.43 -12.05 5.09
C VAL A 345 13.59 -13.21 4.56
N LYS A 346 12.86 -13.88 5.46
CA LYS A 346 11.92 -14.93 5.07
C LYS A 346 10.67 -14.31 4.43
N THR A 347 10.44 -14.62 3.17
CA THR A 347 9.33 -14.06 2.39
C THR A 347 8.32 -15.09 1.91
N ASP A 348 7.04 -14.77 2.05
CA ASP A 348 5.96 -15.44 1.33
C ASP A 348 5.60 -14.63 0.07
N TRP A 349 5.75 -15.23 -1.12
CA TRP A 349 5.21 -14.64 -2.35
C TRP A 349 3.84 -15.25 -2.64
N ILE A 350 2.80 -14.45 -2.45
CA ILE A 350 1.41 -14.84 -2.62
C ILE A 350 0.91 -14.27 -3.95
N LYS A 351 0.94 -15.10 -4.99
CA LYS A 351 0.26 -14.80 -6.25
C LYS A 351 -1.23 -15.04 -6.04
N MET A 352 -2.04 -14.00 -6.23
CA MET A 352 -3.46 -14.04 -5.93
C MET A 352 -4.20 -15.13 -6.73
N SER A 353 -3.75 -15.39 -7.95
CA SER A 353 -4.30 -16.43 -8.83
C SER A 353 -4.08 -17.85 -8.31
N ASP A 354 -3.00 -18.12 -7.58
CA ASP A 354 -2.76 -19.43 -6.93
C ASP A 354 -3.81 -19.70 -5.82
N TYR A 355 -4.50 -18.67 -5.35
CA TYR A 355 -5.57 -18.71 -4.36
C TYR A 355 -6.97 -18.53 -4.98
N GLY A 356 -7.09 -18.62 -6.31
CA GLY A 356 -8.35 -18.50 -7.04
C GLY A 356 -8.86 -17.08 -7.18
N VAL A 357 -8.02 -16.06 -6.93
CA VAL A 357 -8.35 -14.64 -7.05
C VAL A 357 -7.72 -14.10 -8.33
N HIS A 358 -8.53 -14.00 -9.38
CA HIS A 358 -8.08 -13.79 -10.77
C HIS A 358 -8.42 -12.42 -11.34
N GLY A 359 -7.59 -11.98 -12.30
CA GLY A 359 -7.80 -10.78 -13.12
C GLY A 359 -7.51 -9.46 -12.41
N ASN A 360 -6.81 -9.51 -11.27
CA ASN A 360 -6.50 -8.33 -10.48
C ASN A 360 -5.27 -7.56 -10.96
N GLY A 361 -5.38 -6.23 -10.97
CA GLY A 361 -4.29 -5.30 -11.23
C GLY A 361 -3.66 -4.76 -9.94
N HIS A 362 -2.98 -3.62 -10.06
CA HIS A 362 -2.21 -3.00 -8.97
C HIS A 362 -3.05 -2.57 -7.77
N PHE A 363 -4.35 -2.32 -7.96
CA PHE A 363 -5.28 -1.90 -6.91
C PHE A 363 -6.32 -2.97 -6.61
N GLY A 364 -5.94 -4.26 -6.58
CA GLY A 364 -6.88 -5.38 -6.37
C GLY A 364 -7.79 -5.26 -5.13
N PHE A 365 -7.39 -4.49 -4.11
CA PHE A 365 -8.21 -4.18 -2.93
C PHE A 365 -9.36 -3.17 -3.18
N LEU A 366 -9.32 -2.44 -4.30
CA LEU A 366 -10.38 -1.55 -4.78
C LEU A 366 -11.25 -2.20 -5.88
N GLU A 367 -10.77 -3.28 -6.48
CA GLU A 367 -11.42 -3.93 -7.62
C GLU A 367 -12.68 -4.75 -7.22
N LYS A 368 -13.47 -5.19 -8.21
CA LYS A 368 -14.80 -5.82 -8.03
C LYS A 368 -14.78 -7.02 -7.07
N ASN A 369 -13.71 -7.81 -7.11
CA ASN A 369 -13.51 -8.98 -6.28
C ASN A 369 -12.70 -8.69 -5.00
N ASN A 370 -12.66 -7.44 -4.52
CA ASN A 370 -11.88 -7.04 -3.34
C ASN A 370 -12.17 -7.86 -2.07
N VAL A 371 -13.38 -8.39 -1.88
CA VAL A 371 -13.71 -9.30 -0.76
C VAL A 371 -12.93 -10.62 -0.86
N GLN A 372 -12.73 -11.16 -2.06
CA GLN A 372 -11.91 -12.36 -2.26
C GLN A 372 -10.44 -12.03 -2.02
N TYR A 373 -9.97 -10.89 -2.54
CA TYR A 373 -8.61 -10.39 -2.30
C TYR A 373 -8.34 -10.24 -0.79
N PHE A 374 -9.25 -9.57 -0.07
CA PHE A 374 -9.18 -9.36 1.37
C PHE A 374 -9.04 -10.65 2.15
N ARG A 375 -9.81 -11.69 1.81
CA ARG A 375 -9.76 -13.00 2.50
C ARG A 375 -8.39 -13.65 2.42
N VAL A 376 -7.67 -13.49 1.31
CA VAL A 376 -6.31 -14.03 1.17
C VAL A 376 -5.33 -13.27 2.08
N VAL A 377 -5.41 -11.93 2.09
CA VAL A 377 -4.59 -11.08 2.96
C VAL A 377 -4.86 -11.36 4.44
N GLU A 378 -6.13 -11.34 4.85
CA GLU A 378 -6.53 -11.62 6.24
C GLU A 378 -6.13 -13.03 6.68
N SER A 379 -6.29 -14.03 5.80
CA SER A 379 -5.93 -15.41 6.13
C SER A 379 -4.44 -15.54 6.46
N TRP A 380 -3.58 -14.83 5.73
CA TRP A 380 -2.16 -14.76 6.06
C TRP A 380 -1.92 -14.10 7.42
N ILE A 381 -2.50 -12.93 7.66
CA ILE A 381 -2.38 -12.20 8.94
C ILE A 381 -2.84 -13.08 10.11
N ARG A 382 -4.02 -13.71 9.99
CA ARG A 382 -4.59 -14.59 11.01
C ARG A 382 -3.72 -15.83 11.24
N LYS A 383 -3.11 -16.41 10.19
CA LYS A 383 -2.15 -17.52 10.33
C LYS A 383 -0.93 -17.09 11.14
N GLN A 384 -0.35 -15.92 10.86
CA GLN A 384 0.78 -15.40 11.64
C GLN A 384 0.37 -15.13 13.09
N ALA A 385 -0.77 -14.49 13.32
CA ALA A 385 -1.27 -14.20 14.66
C ALA A 385 -1.48 -15.48 15.50
N ASN A 386 -2.02 -16.55 14.89
CA ASN A 386 -2.16 -17.84 15.54
C ASN A 386 -0.80 -18.47 15.87
N SER A 387 0.17 -18.43 14.94
CA SER A 387 1.52 -18.93 15.20
C SER A 387 2.18 -18.25 16.40
N ILE A 388 1.99 -16.93 16.54
CA ILE A 388 2.54 -16.14 17.67
C ILE A 388 1.82 -16.50 18.99
N ARG A 389 0.50 -16.68 18.94
CA ARG A 389 -0.27 -17.12 20.12
C ARG A 389 0.18 -18.50 20.59
N ASP A 390 0.38 -19.42 19.66
CA ASP A 390 0.76 -20.79 19.95
C ASP A 390 2.19 -20.86 20.51
N SER A 391 3.13 -20.03 20.01
CA SER A 391 4.47 -19.92 20.58
C SER A 391 4.50 -19.30 21.99
N ASN A 392 3.53 -18.45 22.31
CA ASN A 392 3.42 -17.77 23.61
C ASN A 392 2.54 -18.52 24.63
N GLY A 393 2.21 -19.80 24.39
CA GLY A 393 1.46 -20.62 25.34
C GLY A 393 -0.02 -20.23 25.51
N GLY A 394 -0.63 -19.60 24.49
CA GLY A 394 -2.09 -19.40 24.41
C GLY A 394 -2.68 -18.19 25.15
N GLY A 395 -1.88 -17.41 25.88
CA GLY A 395 -2.41 -16.51 26.93
C GLY A 395 -2.32 -14.99 26.75
N ILE A 396 -1.70 -14.45 25.70
CA ILE A 396 -1.46 -13.00 25.63
C ILE A 396 -2.46 -12.33 24.67
N SER A 397 -3.50 -11.73 25.24
CA SER A 397 -4.25 -10.65 24.59
C SER A 397 -3.57 -9.34 24.95
N TRP A 398 -3.19 -8.52 23.97
CA TRP A 398 -2.63 -7.18 24.22
C TRP A 398 -3.65 -6.17 24.76
N TRP A 399 -4.92 -6.57 24.85
CA TRP A 399 -6.03 -5.75 25.32
C TRP A 399 -6.39 -5.95 26.81
N ALA A 400 -5.55 -6.67 27.57
CA ALA A 400 -5.79 -6.97 28.99
C ALA A 400 -5.42 -5.82 29.93
#